data_AF-A0A9W7DM55-F1
#
_entry.id   AF-A0A9W7DM55-F1
#
_cell.length_a   1.000
_cell.length_b   1.000
_cell.length_c   1.000
_cell.angle_alpha   90.00
_cell.angle_beta   90.00
_cell.angle_gamma   90.00
#
_symmetry.space_group_name_H-M   'P 1'
#
loop_
_entity.id
_entity.type
_entity.pdbx_description
1 polymer ?
#
loop_
_entity_poly.entity_id
_entity_poly.type
_entity_poly.pdbx_seq_one_letter_code
_entity_poly.pdbx_strand_id
1 'polypeptide(L)'
;MAELTTFDVASIDEMANAPQQVGTLEAVKAKVLVLGDEHSLQSIRVELSSEADLFFHYMHVIDEAGFLAIQEQQKLMVEFADYPNVLIRMLNNCIKEPHSHLAVFVMKQDVDARLDFIQNMEYKFVELMSCHFIRSPEEIVQHQITFRYNAVKTRLNMMQSRLEDVNNLVKLKNPSLLLQLQKSTTSGHLMGGR
;
A
#
# COMPACT_ATOMS: atom_id res chain seq x y z
N MET A 1 -7.80 -11.65 8.92
CA MET A 1 -7.02 -10.48 9.44
C MET A 1 -6.68 -9.58 8.26
N ALA A 2 -6.88 -8.25 8.35
CA ALA A 2 -6.50 -7.33 7.28
C ALA A 2 -5.11 -6.77 7.58
N GLU A 3 -4.07 -7.28 6.92
CA GLU A 3 -2.72 -6.74 7.06
C GLU A 3 -2.51 -5.62 6.04
N LEU A 4 -2.06 -4.47 6.52
CA LEU A 4 -1.90 -3.26 5.73
C LEU A 4 -0.42 -2.90 5.69
N THR A 5 0.19 -2.99 4.52
CA THR A 5 1.63 -2.76 4.32
C THR A 5 1.87 -1.75 3.21
N THR A 6 2.85 -0.88 3.39
CA THR A 6 3.31 0.05 2.35
C THR A 6 4.69 -0.37 1.90
N PHE A 7 4.89 -0.50 0.60
CA PHE A 7 6.14 -0.92 -0.02
C PHE A 7 6.34 -0.15 -1.32
N ASP A 8 7.60 -0.01 -1.73
CA ASP A 8 7.93 0.63 -2.99
C ASP A 8 7.74 -0.36 -4.14
N VAL A 9 7.04 0.09 -5.16
CA VAL A 9 6.73 -0.67 -6.37
C VAL A 9 7.31 0.06 -7.56
N ALA A 10 8.02 -0.67 -8.42
CA ALA A 10 8.34 -0.16 -9.76
C ALA A 10 7.12 -0.36 -10.66
N SER A 11 6.42 0.73 -10.98
CA SER A 11 5.27 0.71 -11.88
C SER A 11 5.70 0.92 -13.33
N ILE A 12 5.23 0.05 -14.23
CA ILE A 12 5.52 0.10 -15.66
C ILE A 12 4.20 0.13 -16.43
N ASP A 13 4.06 1.12 -17.31
CA ASP A 13 2.95 1.26 -18.24
C ASP A 13 3.42 0.91 -19.65
N GLU A 14 2.92 -0.20 -20.21
CA GLU A 14 3.30 -0.65 -21.55
C GLU A 14 2.78 0.26 -22.68
N MET A 15 1.90 1.23 -22.39
CA MET A 15 1.31 2.14 -23.39
C MET A 15 2.20 3.33 -23.77
N ALA A 16 3.17 3.68 -22.93
CA ALA A 16 4.09 4.76 -23.25
C ALA A 16 5.08 4.27 -24.32
N ASN A 17 4.78 4.57 -25.59
CA ASN A 17 5.54 4.20 -26.79
C ASN A 17 6.94 4.90 -26.89
N ALA A 18 7.57 5.12 -25.75
CA ALA A 18 8.85 5.77 -25.56
C ALA A 18 9.93 4.74 -25.21
N PRO A 19 11.20 4.96 -25.62
CA PRO A 19 12.28 4.00 -25.37
C PRO A 19 12.45 3.77 -23.87
N GLN A 20 12.32 2.51 -23.44
CA GLN A 20 12.58 1.99 -22.09
C GLN A 20 12.29 3.02 -20.98
N GLN A 21 11.02 3.25 -20.69
CA GLN A 21 10.65 3.93 -19.46
C GLN A 21 11.19 3.10 -18.29
N VAL A 22 12.17 3.68 -17.59
CA VAL A 22 12.53 3.23 -16.25
C VAL A 22 11.25 3.37 -15.43
N GLY A 23 10.76 2.24 -14.89
CA GLY A 23 9.53 2.22 -14.10
C GLY A 23 9.58 3.26 -12.97
N THR A 24 8.44 3.83 -12.63
CA THR A 24 8.38 4.83 -11.54
C THR A 24 8.35 4.11 -10.21
N LEU A 25 9.24 4.49 -9.29
CA LEU A 25 9.19 3.97 -7.93
C LEU A 25 8.09 4.70 -7.15
N GLU A 26 7.10 3.96 -6.68
CA GLU A 26 5.94 4.52 -5.98
C GLU A 26 5.61 3.71 -4.71
N ALA A 27 5.30 4.42 -3.63
CA ALA A 27 4.82 3.80 -2.41
C ALA A 27 3.37 3.32 -2.59
N VAL A 28 3.19 2.01 -2.68
CA VAL A 28 1.88 1.38 -2.83
C VAL A 28 1.48 0.70 -1.53
N LYS A 29 0.19 0.79 -1.22
CA LYS A 29 -0.43 0.22 -0.04
C LYS A 29 -1.16 -1.08 -0.42
N ALA A 30 -0.70 -2.20 0.13
CA ALA A 30 -1.37 -3.49 0.05
C ALA A 30 -2.28 -3.73 1.25
N LYS A 31 -3.46 -4.31 1.00
CA LYS A 31 -4.35 -4.84 2.02
C LYS A 31 -4.68 -6.30 1.68
N VAL A 32 -4.26 -7.23 2.54
CA VAL A 32 -4.58 -8.66 2.39
C VAL A 32 -5.82 -8.97 3.21
N LEU A 33 -6.90 -9.38 2.57
CA LEU A 33 -8.19 -9.72 3.15
C LEU A 33 -8.44 -11.22 2.98
N VAL A 34 -8.94 -11.85 4.03
CA VAL A 34 -9.27 -13.27 4.07
C VAL A 34 -10.75 -13.42 4.41
N LEU A 35 -11.49 -14.13 3.57
CA LEU A 35 -12.87 -14.52 3.79
C LEU A 35 -12.92 -16.00 4.17
N GLY A 36 -13.58 -16.29 5.30
CA GLY A 36 -13.61 -17.62 5.90
C GLY A 36 -13.14 -17.61 7.35
N ASP A 37 -13.14 -18.77 7.97
CA ASP A 37 -12.54 -18.99 9.29
C ASP A 37 -11.21 -19.76 9.18
N GLU A 38 -10.56 -20.05 10.30
CA GLU A 38 -9.25 -20.73 10.34
C GLU A 38 -9.29 -22.16 9.78
N HIS A 39 -10.47 -22.77 9.67
CA HIS A 39 -10.66 -24.14 9.21
C HIS A 39 -11.31 -24.24 7.82
N SER A 40 -11.90 -23.14 7.34
CA SER A 40 -12.60 -23.05 6.08
C SER A 40 -12.30 -21.70 5.42
N LEU A 41 -11.15 -21.63 4.77
CA LEU A 41 -10.75 -20.51 3.94
C LEU A 41 -11.55 -20.53 2.63
N GLN A 42 -12.33 -19.48 2.37
CA GLN A 42 -13.19 -19.41 1.18
C GLN A 42 -12.55 -18.61 0.06
N SER A 43 -11.99 -17.45 0.39
CA SER A 43 -11.39 -16.57 -0.61
C SER A 43 -10.35 -15.63 0.01
N ILE A 44 -9.35 -15.30 -0.78
CA ILE A 44 -8.33 -14.32 -0.47
C ILE A 44 -8.50 -13.15 -1.43
N ARG A 45 -8.36 -11.93 -0.91
CA ARG A 45 -8.37 -10.71 -1.71
C ARG A 45 -7.20 -9.83 -1.31
N VAL A 46 -6.35 -9.49 -2.25
CA VAL A 46 -5.31 -8.48 -2.09
C VAL A 46 -5.74 -7.22 -2.82
N GLU A 47 -5.81 -6.10 -2.12
CA GLU A 47 -6.08 -4.78 -2.70
C GLU A 47 -4.78 -3.97 -2.74
N LEU A 48 -4.45 -3.38 -3.89
CA LEU A 48 -3.38 -2.40 -4.04
C LEU A 48 -3.99 -1.02 -4.24
N SER A 49 -3.47 -0.03 -3.53
CA SER A 49 -3.90 1.38 -3.63
C SER A 49 -2.74 2.34 -3.48
N SER A 50 -2.81 3.51 -4.11
CA SER A 50 -1.82 4.57 -3.97
C SER A 50 -2.40 5.78 -3.23
N GLU A 51 -1.55 6.51 -2.48
CA GLU A 51 -1.89 7.84 -1.95
C GLU A 51 -1.61 8.96 -2.97
N ALA A 52 -0.76 8.73 -3.96
CA ALA A 52 -0.45 9.69 -5.02
C ALA A 52 -1.51 9.70 -6.13
N ASP A 53 -2.11 8.54 -6.43
CA ASP A 53 -3.24 8.41 -7.35
C ASP A 53 -4.46 7.77 -6.66
N LEU A 54 -5.53 8.56 -6.54
CA LEU A 54 -6.78 8.12 -5.92
C LEU A 54 -7.53 7.06 -6.75
N PHE A 55 -7.32 7.02 -8.06
CA PHE A 55 -7.95 6.07 -8.97
C PHE A 55 -7.14 4.78 -9.15
N PHE A 56 -5.91 4.75 -8.64
CA PHE A 56 -5.10 3.54 -8.56
C PHE A 56 -5.70 2.60 -7.51
N HIS A 57 -6.48 1.63 -7.97
CA HIS A 57 -7.01 0.55 -7.14
C HIS A 57 -7.13 -0.74 -7.95
N TYR A 58 -6.37 -1.75 -7.54
CA TYR A 58 -6.32 -3.06 -8.19
C TYR A 58 -6.60 -4.16 -7.18
N MET A 59 -7.24 -5.24 -7.62
CA MET A 59 -7.57 -6.38 -6.78
C MET A 59 -7.08 -7.69 -7.39
N HIS A 60 -6.45 -8.52 -6.56
CA HIS A 60 -6.24 -9.93 -6.81
C HIS A 60 -7.23 -10.69 -5.94
N VAL A 61 -8.21 -11.36 -6.53
CA VAL A 61 -9.23 -12.15 -5.81
C VAL A 61 -9.10 -13.60 -6.25
N ILE A 62 -8.98 -14.50 -5.29
CA ILE A 62 -8.78 -15.91 -5.56
C ILE A 62 -9.52 -16.78 -4.53
N ASP A 63 -10.02 -17.91 -5.00
CA ASP A 63 -10.56 -19.00 -4.19
C ASP A 63 -9.69 -20.25 -4.36
N GLU A 64 -10.07 -21.34 -3.69
CA GLU A 64 -9.29 -22.59 -3.72
C GLU A 64 -9.13 -23.14 -5.14
N ALA A 65 -10.19 -23.08 -5.95
CA ALA A 65 -10.16 -23.55 -7.33
C ALA A 65 -9.22 -22.71 -8.20
N GLY A 66 -9.26 -21.39 -8.08
CA GLY A 66 -8.33 -20.49 -8.77
C GLY A 66 -6.88 -20.69 -8.31
N PHE A 67 -6.67 -21.01 -7.03
CA PHE A 67 -5.34 -21.24 -6.49
C PHE A 67 -4.65 -22.47 -7.09
N LEU A 68 -5.39 -23.54 -7.41
CA LEU A 68 -4.80 -24.73 -8.07
C LEU A 68 -4.07 -24.38 -9.38
N ALA A 69 -4.63 -23.46 -10.17
CA ALA A 69 -3.98 -23.00 -11.40
C ALA A 69 -2.68 -22.23 -11.11
N ILE A 70 -2.68 -21.38 -10.08
CA ILE A 70 -1.47 -20.66 -9.64
C ILE A 70 -0.42 -21.63 -9.11
N GLN A 71 -0.85 -22.60 -8.30
CA GLN A 71 0.01 -23.62 -7.70
C GLN A 71 0.73 -24.43 -8.79
N GLU A 72 0.01 -24.87 -9.82
CA GLU A 72 0.59 -25.59 -10.95
C GLU A 72 1.50 -24.69 -11.80
N GLN A 73 1.03 -23.50 -12.19
CA GLN A 73 1.76 -22.59 -13.08
C GLN A 73 3.08 -22.11 -12.46
N GLN A 74 3.06 -21.79 -11.17
CA GLN A 74 4.20 -21.21 -10.45
C GLN A 74 4.94 -22.24 -9.58
N LYS A 75 4.52 -23.51 -9.64
CA LYS A 75 5.10 -24.64 -8.88
C LYS A 75 5.17 -24.37 -7.38
N LEU A 76 4.12 -23.76 -6.83
CA LEU A 76 4.03 -23.51 -5.40
C LEU A 76 3.86 -24.84 -4.65
N MET A 77 4.65 -25.03 -3.60
CA MET A 77 4.63 -26.26 -2.78
C MET A 77 3.74 -26.13 -1.53
N VAL A 78 2.92 -25.08 -1.46
CA VAL A 78 2.07 -24.77 -0.31
C VAL A 78 0.61 -25.02 -0.64
N GLU A 79 -0.20 -25.26 0.38
CA GLU A 79 -1.66 -25.39 0.26
C GLU A 79 -2.35 -24.03 0.21
N PHE A 80 -3.62 -23.99 -0.22
CA PHE A 80 -4.39 -22.76 -0.30
C PHE A 80 -4.46 -22.01 1.04
N ALA A 81 -4.58 -22.75 2.15
CA ALA A 81 -4.60 -22.21 3.51
C ALA A 81 -3.34 -21.39 3.87
N ASP A 82 -2.19 -21.73 3.26
CA ASP A 82 -0.92 -21.06 3.51
C ASP A 82 -0.66 -19.89 2.55
N TYR A 83 -1.41 -19.79 1.45
CA TYR A 83 -1.22 -18.75 0.44
C TYR A 83 -1.26 -17.32 0.98
N PRO A 84 -2.16 -16.92 1.92
CA PRO A 84 -2.13 -15.59 2.53
C PRO A 84 -0.80 -15.29 3.21
N ASN A 85 -0.25 -16.27 3.94
CA ASN A 85 1.01 -16.12 4.65
C ASN A 85 2.19 -15.98 3.68
N VAL A 86 2.14 -16.66 2.53
CA VAL A 86 3.14 -16.48 1.46
C VAL A 86 3.07 -15.06 0.88
N LEU A 87 1.88 -14.56 0.56
CA LEU A 87 1.67 -13.19 0.07
C LEU A 87 2.22 -12.15 1.07
N ILE A 88 1.86 -12.28 2.34
CA ILE A 88 2.32 -11.41 3.43
C ILE A 88 3.85 -11.45 3.54
N ARG A 89 4.46 -12.64 3.45
CA ARG A 89 5.92 -12.79 3.50
C ARG A 89 6.60 -12.07 2.34
N MET A 90 6.08 -12.23 1.12
CA MET A 90 6.64 -11.59 -0.07
C MET A 90 6.58 -10.06 0.03
N LEU A 91 5.43 -9.52 0.43
CA LEU A 91 5.26 -8.08 0.70
C LEU A 91 6.24 -7.59 1.79
N ASN A 92 6.32 -8.31 2.91
CA ASN A 92 7.20 -7.93 4.02
C ASN A 92 8.70 -8.01 3.66
N ASN A 93 9.10 -8.93 2.78
CA ASN A 93 10.48 -9.01 2.31
C ASN A 93 10.85 -7.77 1.49
N CYS A 94 9.96 -7.29 0.60
CA CYS A 94 10.17 -6.05 -0.16
C CYS A 94 10.31 -4.82 0.74
N ILE A 95 9.67 -4.82 1.92
CA ILE A 95 9.74 -3.71 2.89
C ILE A 95 11.04 -3.76 3.68
N LYS A 96 11.40 -4.95 4.16
CA LYS A 96 12.55 -5.14 5.06
C LYS A 96 13.88 -5.14 4.31
N GLU A 97 13.87 -5.59 3.07
CA GLU A 97 15.08 -5.80 2.27
C GLU A 97 14.92 -5.27 0.82
N PRO A 98 14.64 -3.97 0.60
CA PRO A 98 14.32 -3.42 -0.72
C PRO A 98 15.46 -3.50 -1.74
N HIS A 99 16.70 -3.79 -1.31
CA HIS A 99 17.84 -3.98 -2.20
C HIS A 99 17.93 -5.41 -2.77
N SER A 100 17.39 -6.39 -2.06
CA SER A 100 17.41 -7.82 -2.43
C SER A 100 16.04 -8.31 -2.89
N HIS A 101 14.95 -7.71 -2.43
CA HIS A 101 13.58 -8.09 -2.78
C HIS A 101 12.83 -6.91 -3.36
N LEU A 102 12.34 -7.07 -4.58
CA LEU A 102 11.66 -6.05 -5.37
C LEU A 102 10.23 -6.51 -5.67
N ALA A 103 9.33 -5.54 -5.73
CA ALA A 103 7.99 -5.75 -6.26
C ALA A 103 7.81 -4.88 -7.51
N VAL A 104 7.52 -5.52 -8.65
CA VAL A 104 7.34 -4.85 -9.94
C VAL A 104 5.89 -5.01 -10.35
N PHE A 105 5.20 -3.88 -10.57
CA PHE A 105 3.79 -3.88 -10.96
C PHE A 105 3.66 -3.40 -12.39
N VAL A 106 3.26 -4.32 -13.27
CA VAL A 106 3.12 -4.06 -14.70
C VAL A 106 1.64 -3.90 -15.01
N MET A 107 1.25 -2.71 -15.48
CA MET A 107 -0.11 -2.41 -15.91
C MET A 107 -0.21 -2.61 -17.42
N LYS A 108 -1.21 -3.39 -17.87
CA LYS A 108 -1.48 -3.62 -19.29
C LYS A 108 -2.63 -2.73 -19.77
N GLN A 109 -2.83 -2.69 -21.08
CA GLN A 109 -3.75 -1.79 -21.82
C GLN A 109 -5.23 -1.82 -21.39
N ASP A 110 -5.69 -2.85 -20.67
CA ASP A 110 -7.10 -3.01 -20.32
C ASP A 110 -7.34 -2.72 -18.82
N VAL A 111 -7.69 -3.79 -18.10
CA VAL A 111 -7.89 -3.83 -16.66
C VAL A 111 -6.92 -4.80 -16.00
N ASP A 112 -6.14 -5.54 -16.80
CA ASP A 112 -5.19 -6.53 -16.33
C ASP A 112 -3.89 -5.85 -15.88
N ALA A 113 -3.40 -6.26 -14.72
CA ALA A 113 -2.10 -5.93 -14.22
C ALA A 113 -1.45 -7.17 -13.59
N ARG A 114 -0.13 -7.13 -13.44
CA ARG A 114 0.64 -8.22 -12.84
C ARG A 114 1.59 -7.64 -11.81
N LEU A 115 1.62 -8.26 -10.63
CA LEU A 115 2.60 -7.97 -9.59
C LEU A 115 3.62 -9.12 -9.54
N ASP A 116 4.89 -8.81 -9.77
CA ASP A 116 5.99 -9.76 -9.70
C ASP A 116 6.86 -9.48 -8.49
N PHE A 117 7.05 -10.51 -7.67
CA PHE A 117 8.04 -10.50 -6.59
C PHE A 117 9.36 -11.04 -7.13
N ILE A 118 10.39 -10.20 -7.12
CA ILE A 118 11.68 -10.51 -7.72
C ILE A 118 12.77 -10.45 -6.65
N GLN A 119 13.60 -11.48 -6.59
CA GLN A 119 14.80 -11.49 -5.77
C GLN A 119 16.03 -11.16 -6.61
N ASN A 120 16.78 -10.15 -6.20
CA ASN A 120 18.10 -9.86 -6.71
C ASN A 120 19.13 -10.76 -6.01
N MET A 121 19.66 -11.74 -6.74
CA MET A 121 20.69 -12.67 -6.28
C MET A 121 22.11 -12.18 -6.66
N GLU A 122 22.31 -10.88 -6.86
CA GLU A 122 23.56 -10.20 -7.30
C GLU A 122 23.95 -10.47 -8.77
N TYR A 123 23.88 -11.73 -9.22
CA TYR A 123 24.26 -12.14 -10.58
C TYR A 123 23.04 -12.41 -11.48
N LYS A 124 21.83 -12.43 -10.91
CA LYS A 124 20.58 -12.58 -11.65
C LYS A 124 19.40 -12.08 -10.82
N PHE A 125 18.35 -11.68 -11.53
CA PHE A 125 17.02 -11.48 -10.96
C PHE A 125 16.22 -12.77 -11.11
N VAL A 126 15.61 -13.21 -10.01
CA VAL A 126 14.77 -14.42 -9.97
C VAL A 126 13.36 -14.01 -9.59
N GLU A 127 12.39 -14.29 -10.44
CA GLU A 127 10.98 -14.18 -10.09
C GLU A 127 10.64 -15.28 -9.06
N LEU A 128 10.17 -14.85 -7.89
CA LEU A 128 9.75 -15.74 -6.79
C LEU A 128 8.29 -16.14 -6.91
N MET A 129 7.44 -15.18 -7.31
CA MET A 129 5.99 -15.35 -7.42
C MET A 129 5.40 -14.21 -8.23
N SER A 130 4.29 -14.50 -8.90
CA SER A 130 3.49 -13.56 -9.67
C SER A 130 2.04 -13.57 -9.21
N CYS A 131 1.41 -12.41 -9.18
CA CYS A 131 -0.02 -12.27 -8.91
C CYS A 131 -0.69 -11.48 -10.03
N HIS A 132 -1.77 -12.05 -10.57
CA HIS A 132 -2.63 -11.34 -11.51
C HIS A 132 -3.60 -10.42 -10.76
N PHE A 133 -3.65 -9.16 -11.16
CA PHE A 133 -4.48 -8.12 -10.60
C PHE A 133 -5.44 -7.58 -11.66
N ILE A 134 -6.62 -7.19 -11.21
CA ILE A 134 -7.63 -6.55 -12.07
C ILE A 134 -7.94 -5.17 -11.51
N ARG A 135 -7.99 -4.17 -12.38
CA ARG A 135 -8.41 -2.81 -12.04
C ARG A 135 -9.83 -2.86 -11.50
N SER A 136 -10.05 -2.21 -10.37
CA SER A 136 -11.39 -2.19 -9.77
C SER A 136 -12.39 -1.39 -10.60
N PRO A 137 -13.66 -1.84 -10.66
CA PRO A 137 -14.76 -1.06 -11.21
C PRO A 137 -14.88 0.32 -10.57
N GLU A 138 -15.41 1.28 -11.31
CA GLU A 138 -15.53 2.67 -10.88
C GLU A 138 -16.30 2.80 -9.55
N GLU A 139 -17.35 2.01 -9.36
CA GLU A 139 -18.16 2.03 -8.15
C GLU A 139 -17.32 1.65 -6.92
N ILE A 140 -16.45 0.65 -7.05
CA ILE A 140 -15.54 0.22 -5.96
C ILE A 140 -14.50 1.31 -5.70
N VAL A 141 -13.94 1.90 -6.75
CA VAL A 141 -12.96 3.00 -6.64
C VAL A 141 -13.58 4.19 -5.90
N GLN A 142 -14.79 4.61 -6.27
CA GLN A 142 -15.51 5.71 -5.62
C GLN A 142 -15.78 5.42 -4.13
N HIS A 143 -16.21 4.20 -3.79
CA HIS A 143 -16.41 3.79 -2.40
C HIS A 143 -15.10 3.82 -1.61
N GLN A 144 -14.00 3.32 -2.18
CA GLN A 144 -12.68 3.32 -1.55
C GLN A 144 -12.13 4.75 -1.38
N ILE A 145 -12.29 5.63 -2.37
CA ILE A 145 -11.92 7.05 -2.24
C ILE A 145 -12.71 7.69 -1.10
N THR A 146 -14.02 7.49 -1.07
CA THR A 146 -14.90 8.02 -0.02
C THR A 146 -14.49 7.51 1.36
N PHE A 147 -14.21 6.21 1.48
CA PHE A 147 -13.73 5.59 2.71
C PHE A 147 -12.40 6.21 3.17
N ARG A 148 -11.40 6.28 2.29
CA ARG A 148 -10.08 6.85 2.60
C ARG A 148 -10.18 8.31 3.01
N TYR A 149 -10.95 9.11 2.28
CA TYR A 149 -11.21 10.51 2.60
C TYR A 149 -11.82 10.65 4.00
N ASN A 150 -12.86 9.88 4.31
CA ASN A 150 -13.52 9.92 5.60
C ASN A 150 -12.61 9.46 6.75
N ALA A 151 -11.76 8.46 6.52
CA ALA A 151 -10.78 7.99 7.48
C ALA A 151 -9.75 9.08 7.82
N VAL A 152 -9.21 9.76 6.80
CA VAL A 152 -8.28 10.88 6.97
C VAL A 152 -8.97 12.05 7.67
N LYS A 153 -10.17 12.44 7.24
CA LYS A 153 -10.96 13.50 7.86
C LYS A 153 -11.22 13.23 9.35
N THR A 154 -11.63 12.00 9.68
CA THR A 154 -11.86 11.59 11.07
C THR A 154 -10.57 11.66 11.90
N ARG A 155 -9.45 11.17 11.35
CA ARG A 155 -8.14 11.26 12.01
C ARG A 155 -7.70 12.71 12.25
N LEU A 156 -7.90 13.59 11.25
CA LEU A 156 -7.58 15.00 11.34
C LEU A 156 -8.39 15.70 12.43
N ASN A 157 -9.71 15.47 12.47
CA ASN A 157 -10.59 16.03 13.50
C ASN A 157 -10.16 15.57 14.91
N MET A 158 -9.82 14.29 15.08
CA MET A 158 -9.31 13.78 16.36
C MET A 158 -7.99 14.43 16.77
N MET A 159 -7.06 14.64 15.84
CA MET A 159 -5.78 15.30 16.13
C MET A 159 -5.96 16.78 16.45
N GLN A 160 -6.87 17.47 15.77
CA GLN A 160 -7.20 18.86 16.06
C GLN A 160 -7.81 19.02 17.46
N SER A 161 -8.78 18.16 17.82
CA SER A 161 -9.38 18.17 19.16
C SER A 161 -8.32 17.94 20.26
N ARG A 162 -7.41 16.98 20.06
CA ARG A 162 -6.31 16.75 21.01
C ARG A 162 -5.37 17.96 21.13
N LEU A 163 -5.08 18.62 20.01
CA LEU A 163 -4.23 19.82 20.01
C LEU A 163 -4.90 20.96 20.78
N GLU A 164 -6.21 21.14 20.63
CA GLU A 164 -7.00 22.11 21.38
C GLU A 164 -6.99 21.81 22.89
N ASP A 165 -7.18 20.55 23.29
CA ASP A 165 -7.12 20.12 24.69
C ASP A 165 -5.74 20.41 25.31
N VAL A 166 -4.66 20.07 24.60
CA VAL A 166 -3.29 20.37 25.03
C VAL A 166 -3.07 21.87 25.14
N ASN A 167 -3.51 22.66 24.16
CA ASN A 167 -3.39 24.11 24.17
C ASN A 167 -4.12 24.70 25.39
N ASN A 168 -5.35 24.24 25.67
CA ASN A 168 -6.13 24.67 26.82
C ASN A 168 -5.48 24.28 28.15
N LEU A 169 -4.88 23.08 28.25
CA LEU A 169 -4.16 22.64 29.44
C LEU A 169 -2.91 23.51 29.69
N VAL A 170 -2.14 23.83 28.65
CA VAL A 170 -0.97 24.70 28.78
C VAL A 170 -1.40 26.12 29.17
N LYS A 171 -2.51 26.64 28.63
CA LYS A 171 -3.07 27.96 29.02
C LYS A 171 -3.35 28.00 30.53
N LEU A 172 -3.94 26.94 31.05
CA LEU A 172 -4.34 26.85 32.46
C LEU A 172 -3.17 26.62 33.41
N LYS A 173 -2.20 25.79 33.02
CA LYS A 173 -1.11 25.34 33.92
C LYS A 173 0.16 26.16 33.81
N ASN A 174 0.51 26.65 32.62
CA ASN A 174 1.77 27.34 32.35
C ASN A 174 1.62 28.41 31.25
N PRO A 175 0.93 29.53 31.53
CA PRO A 175 0.65 30.57 30.53
C PRO A 175 1.91 31.24 29.97
N SER A 176 3.00 31.27 30.75
CA SER A 176 4.31 31.78 30.34
C SER A 176 5.00 30.90 29.28
N LEU A 177 4.80 29.58 29.31
CA LEU A 177 5.29 28.65 28.29
C LEU A 177 4.61 28.89 26.94
N LEU A 178 3.30 29.20 26.96
CA LEU A 178 2.53 29.52 25.76
C LEU A 178 2.98 30.80 25.08
N LEU A 179 3.26 31.84 25.86
CA LEU A 179 3.83 33.10 25.35
C LEU A 179 5.20 32.86 24.70
N GLN A 180 6.01 31.93 25.19
CA GLN A 180 7.28 31.56 24.59
C GLN A 180 7.10 30.74 23.30
N LEU A 181 6.19 29.76 23.27
CA LEU A 181 5.87 28.96 22.09
C LEU A 181 5.27 29.80 20.94
N GLN A 182 4.42 30.79 21.28
CA GLN A 182 3.87 31.74 20.31
C GLN A 182 4.94 32.68 19.76
N LYS A 183 5.90 33.11 20.60
CA LYS A 183 7.05 33.92 20.16
C LYS A 183 7.99 33.14 19.25
N SER A 184 8.22 31.84 19.49
CA SER A 184 9.05 31.00 18.61
C SER A 184 8.41 30.68 17.26
N THR A 185 7.07 30.55 17.20
CA THR A 185 6.35 30.35 15.92
C THR A 185 6.29 31.62 15.07
N THR A 186 6.21 32.81 15.68
CA THR A 186 6.25 34.08 14.94
C THR A 186 7.66 34.47 14.48
N SER A 187 8.71 34.10 15.23
CA SER A 187 10.09 34.37 14.80
C SER A 187 10.61 33.43 13.71
N GLY A 188 10.00 32.24 13.53
CA GLY A 188 10.30 31.35 12.39
C GLY A 188 9.70 31.81 11.05
N HIS A 189 8.68 32.68 11.05
CA HIS A 189 8.05 33.17 9.82
C HIS A 189 8.75 34.40 9.21
N LEU A 190 9.71 35.01 9.92
CA LEU A 190 10.45 36.20 9.46
C LEU A 190 11.88 35.89 8.94
N MET A 191 12.29 34.62 8.89
CA MET A 191 13.63 34.19 8.43
C MET A 191 13.56 33.23 7.22
N GLY A 192 12.61 33.45 6.31
CA GLY A 192 12.49 32.69 5.05
C GLY A 192 12.30 33.57 3.81
N GLY A 193 12.67 34.85 3.90
CA GLY A 193 12.58 35.81 2.81
C GLY A 193 13.93 36.48 2.57
N ARG A 194 14.82 35.79 1.88
CA ARG A 194 15.90 36.37 1.09
C ARG A 194 16.45 35.36 0.09
#